data_AF-A0A7S0P339-F1
#
_entry.id   AF-A0A7S0P339-F1
#
_cell.length_a   1.000
_cell.length_b   1.000
_cell.length_c   1.000
_cell.angle_alpha   90.00
_cell.angle_beta   90.00
_cell.angle_gamma   90.00
#
_symmetry.space_group_name_H-M   'P 1'
#
loop_
_entity.id
_entity.type
_entity.pdbx_description
1 polymer ?
#
loop_
_entity_poly.entity_id
_entity_poly.type
_entity_poly.pdbx_seq_one_letter_code
_entity_poly.pdbx_strand_id
1 'polypeptide(L)'
;SFRLAQLFPRSLPLGNLYHAQQLSVALEGSSALVLSLFKAPGLAAGVSLGNASKPEVVGLTGRLHSASTDTVEWEGAEGLPGTTVTAAVSCCSPSCNAAVNGVRCRPSATLRAGGAPRALSVTFQEGPLVQHAQPLGPLPPSNVGSSWKAVFSISSAVFAQLSARQIAYPVPWTAAELKATWLVPSRLLAYVMIADPSDSWKLTATIDGVVVPIHRSYNSRGLVRPRCFLGFYLDLSALGITPDNNHTLVLELPTLPAGAFEGVFLENVETAYTSAVRACQVSSVY
;
A
#
# COMPACT_ATOMS: atom_id res chain seq x y z
N SER A 1 28.78 -3.83 3.13
CA SER A 1 27.35 -3.50 3.30
C SER A 1 26.74 -3.27 1.93
N PHE A 2 25.42 -3.46 1.82
CA PHE A 2 24.65 -3.12 0.63
C PHE A 2 23.75 -1.93 0.96
N ARG A 3 23.54 -1.04 0.00
CA ARG A 3 22.44 -0.07 0.07
C ARG A 3 21.17 -0.75 -0.40
N LEU A 4 20.12 -0.62 0.40
CA LEU A 4 18.79 -1.16 0.14
C LEU A 4 17.85 -0.01 -0.24
N ALA A 5 17.14 -0.19 -1.33
CA ALA A 5 16.07 0.72 -1.74
C ALA A 5 14.86 -0.07 -2.21
N GLN A 6 13.66 0.46 -2.00
CA GLN A 6 12.45 0.03 -2.67
C GLN A 6 12.37 0.71 -4.02
N LEU A 7 12.07 -0.05 -5.07
CA LEU A 7 11.82 0.45 -6.43
C LEU A 7 10.32 0.52 -6.74
N PHE A 8 9.52 -0.33 -6.11
CA PHE A 8 8.07 -0.43 -6.33
C PHE A 8 7.35 -0.86 -5.04
N PRO A 9 6.13 -0.37 -4.74
CA PRO A 9 5.39 0.66 -5.46
C PRO A 9 5.98 2.07 -5.38
N ARG A 10 6.88 2.33 -4.42
CA ARG A 10 7.49 3.64 -4.21
C ARG A 10 9.01 3.57 -4.31
N SER A 11 9.62 4.64 -4.80
CA SER A 11 11.07 4.83 -4.76
C SER A 11 11.48 5.32 -3.37
N LEU A 12 11.90 4.39 -2.50
CA LEU A 12 12.23 4.67 -1.09
C LEU A 12 13.65 4.19 -0.74
N PRO A 13 14.53 5.04 -0.19
CA PRO A 13 15.75 4.56 0.44
C PRO A 13 15.39 3.82 1.74
N LEU A 14 15.81 2.57 1.89
CA LEU A 14 15.57 1.75 3.08
C LEU A 14 16.82 1.60 3.96
N GLY A 15 17.96 2.13 3.52
CA GLY A 15 19.18 2.25 4.32
C GLY A 15 20.26 1.25 3.92
N ASN A 16 21.11 0.87 4.87
CA ASN A 16 22.17 -0.12 4.65
C ASN A 16 21.75 -1.48 5.23
N LEU A 17 21.94 -2.53 4.43
CA LEU A 17 21.81 -3.92 4.86
C LEU A 17 23.21 -4.51 5.11
N TYR A 18 23.40 -5.06 6.30
CA TYR A 18 24.62 -5.74 6.71
C TYR A 18 24.50 -7.27 6.53
N HIS A 19 25.65 -7.94 6.42
CA HIS A 19 25.68 -9.39 6.31
C HIS A 19 24.99 -10.03 7.52
N ALA A 20 24.15 -11.04 7.28
CA ALA A 20 23.34 -11.73 8.28
C ALA A 20 22.26 -10.88 9.00
N GLN A 21 22.02 -9.64 8.58
CA GLN A 21 20.89 -8.85 9.08
C GLN A 21 19.58 -9.36 8.48
N GLN A 22 18.56 -9.56 9.34
CA GLN A 22 17.20 -9.84 8.89
C GLN A 22 16.47 -8.54 8.56
N LEU A 23 15.71 -8.55 7.47
CA LEU A 23 14.84 -7.47 7.05
C LEU A 23 13.39 -7.97 7.08
N SER A 24 12.54 -7.25 7.81
CA SER A 24 11.09 -7.41 7.71
C SER A 24 10.53 -6.21 6.96
N VAL A 25 9.76 -6.49 5.91
CA VAL A 25 9.09 -5.49 5.08
C VAL A 25 7.62 -5.83 5.01
N ALA A 26 6.76 -4.84 5.27
CA ALA A 26 5.32 -4.98 5.12
C ALA A 26 4.94 -4.85 3.64
N LEU A 27 4.03 -5.71 3.18
CA LEU A 27 3.39 -5.60 1.87
C LEU A 27 2.02 -4.94 2.04
N GLU A 28 1.70 -3.98 1.17
CA GLU A 28 0.38 -3.38 1.11
C GLU A 28 -0.55 -4.26 0.26
N GLY A 29 -1.41 -5.06 0.88
CA GLY A 29 -2.40 -5.90 0.19
C GLY A 29 -1.77 -6.93 -0.78
N SER A 30 -2.31 -7.01 -2.00
CA SER A 30 -1.78 -7.85 -3.11
C SER A 30 -0.62 -7.20 -3.87
N SER A 31 -0.06 -6.09 -3.38
CA SER A 31 1.02 -5.38 -4.05
C SER A 31 2.32 -6.19 -4.09
N ALA A 32 3.13 -5.94 -5.11
CA ALA A 32 4.50 -6.42 -5.16
C ALA A 32 5.43 -5.44 -4.44
N LEU A 33 6.49 -5.94 -3.82
CA LEU A 33 7.59 -5.12 -3.33
C LEU A 33 8.85 -5.49 -4.10
N VAL A 34 9.36 -4.53 -4.88
CA VAL A 34 10.63 -4.70 -5.57
C VAL A 34 11.69 -3.97 -4.78
N LEU A 35 12.68 -4.71 -4.30
CA LEU A 35 13.83 -4.18 -3.59
C LEU A 35 15.06 -4.24 -4.48
N SER A 36 15.91 -3.22 -4.38
CA SER A 36 17.22 -3.16 -5.02
C SER A 36 18.32 -3.15 -3.98
N LEU A 37 19.35 -3.98 -4.23
CA LEU A 37 20.57 -4.03 -3.43
C LEU A 37 21.74 -3.57 -4.30
N PHE A 38 22.39 -2.50 -3.90
CA PHE A 38 23.62 -2.02 -4.54
C PHE A 38 24.79 -2.22 -3.58
N LYS A 39 25.93 -2.70 -4.08
CA LYS A 39 27.16 -2.75 -3.27
C LYS A 39 27.50 -1.32 -2.86
N ALA A 40 27.52 -1.04 -1.56
CA ALA A 40 28.00 0.26 -1.11
C ALA A 40 29.48 0.39 -1.54
N PRO A 41 29.90 1.52 -2.16
CA PRO A 41 31.32 1.74 -2.41
C PRO A 41 32.06 1.57 -1.08
N GLY A 42 33.12 0.75 -1.10
CA GLY A 42 33.71 0.13 0.09
C GLY A 42 33.92 1.10 1.24
N LEU A 43 33.03 1.07 2.22
CA LEU A 43 33.30 1.61 3.53
C LEU A 43 34.18 0.58 4.25
N ALA A 44 35.36 1.01 4.68
CA ALA A 44 36.22 0.22 5.53
C ALA A 44 35.42 -0.31 6.73
N ALA A 45 35.71 -1.54 7.15
CA ALA A 45 35.07 -2.15 8.30
C ALA A 45 35.15 -1.21 9.51
N GLY A 46 34.00 -0.78 10.04
CA GLY A 46 33.90 0.16 11.16
C GLY A 46 32.98 1.36 10.94
N VAL A 47 32.42 1.57 9.75
CA VAL A 47 31.48 2.69 9.50
C VAL A 47 30.03 2.24 9.69
N SER A 48 29.46 2.68 10.82
CA SER A 48 28.02 2.65 11.12
C SER A 48 27.23 3.46 10.08
N LEU A 49 25.90 3.29 10.02
CA LEU A 49 25.01 4.23 9.34
C LEU A 49 25.43 5.67 9.70
N GLY A 50 25.70 6.47 8.68
CA GLY A 50 26.21 7.83 8.83
C GLY A 50 27.70 7.95 8.48
N ASN A 51 27.99 8.45 7.29
CA ASN A 51 29.07 9.43 7.24
C ASN A 51 28.57 10.57 8.13
N ALA A 52 29.13 10.73 9.33
CA ALA A 52 28.77 11.76 10.30
C ALA A 52 28.94 13.21 9.80
N SER A 53 29.16 13.39 8.50
CA SER A 53 29.35 14.65 7.78
C SER A 53 28.21 14.99 6.82
N LYS A 54 27.22 14.11 6.59
CA LYS A 54 26.07 14.41 5.71
C LYS A 54 24.74 13.93 6.33
N PRO A 55 23.75 14.81 6.47
CA PRO A 55 22.42 14.40 6.88
C PRO A 55 21.78 13.44 5.88
N GLU A 56 21.03 12.47 6.39
CA GLU A 56 20.35 11.46 5.58
C GLU A 56 18.99 11.15 6.21
N VAL A 57 17.96 10.97 5.36
CA VAL A 57 16.65 10.46 5.76
C VAL A 57 16.43 9.12 5.07
N VAL A 58 15.99 8.11 5.83
CA VAL A 58 15.76 6.74 5.37
C VAL A 58 14.34 6.31 5.77
N GLY A 59 13.62 5.64 4.88
CA GLY A 59 12.25 5.20 5.13
C GLY A 59 11.18 6.25 4.85
N LEU A 60 11.53 7.35 4.18
CA LEU A 60 10.60 8.38 3.71
C LEU A 60 10.80 8.64 2.22
N THR A 61 9.71 8.79 1.46
CA THR A 61 9.75 9.14 0.04
C THR A 61 10.25 10.56 -0.11
N GLY A 62 10.71 10.92 -1.32
CA GLY A 62 11.19 12.26 -1.60
C GLY A 62 12.70 12.34 -1.62
N ARG A 63 13.23 13.53 -1.37
CA ARG A 63 14.64 13.82 -1.47
C ARG A 63 15.07 14.89 -0.49
N LEU A 64 16.36 14.90 -0.19
CA LEU A 64 17.00 15.99 0.53
C LEU A 64 16.94 17.25 -0.33
N HIS A 65 16.30 18.29 0.18
CA HIS A 65 16.27 19.62 -0.42
C HIS A 65 17.52 20.40 0.01
N SER A 66 17.76 20.49 1.32
CA SER A 66 18.91 21.17 1.89
C SER A 66 19.41 20.49 3.16
N ALA A 67 20.70 20.66 3.46
CA ALA A 67 21.35 20.07 4.62
C ALA A 67 22.46 20.99 5.15
N SER A 68 22.46 21.22 6.46
CA SER A 68 23.58 21.80 7.22
C SER A 68 24.01 20.83 8.33
N THR A 69 24.89 21.28 9.22
CA THR A 69 25.28 20.51 10.41
C THR A 69 24.11 20.24 11.36
N ASP A 70 23.16 21.17 11.44
CA ASP A 70 22.06 21.14 12.37
C ASP A 70 20.67 21.06 11.73
N THR A 71 20.57 21.29 10.42
CA THR A 71 19.30 21.42 9.70
C THR A 71 19.19 20.40 8.56
N VAL A 72 18.01 19.80 8.42
CA VAL A 72 17.67 18.84 7.36
C VAL A 72 16.32 19.22 6.78
N GLU A 73 16.29 19.64 5.52
CA GLU A 73 15.05 19.91 4.81
C GLU A 73 14.80 18.83 3.77
N TRP A 74 13.67 18.16 3.90
CA TRP A 74 13.25 17.05 3.07
C TRP A 74 11.98 17.41 2.31
N GLU A 75 11.96 17.15 1.00
CA GLU A 75 10.85 17.53 0.12
C GLU A 75 10.36 16.36 -0.72
N GLY A 76 9.09 16.43 -1.15
CA GLY A 76 8.44 15.39 -1.93
C GLY A 76 8.13 14.14 -1.11
N ALA A 77 8.04 14.26 0.23
CA ALA A 77 7.54 13.18 1.05
C ALA A 77 6.06 12.95 0.78
N GLU A 78 5.66 11.70 0.72
CA GLU A 78 4.32 11.26 0.37
C GLU A 78 3.92 10.05 1.23
N GLY A 79 2.69 10.05 1.69
CA GLY A 79 2.12 8.96 2.47
C GLY A 79 0.63 8.84 2.28
N LEU A 80 0.06 7.76 2.81
CA LEU A 80 -1.40 7.57 2.80
C LEU A 80 -2.05 8.66 3.67
N PRO A 81 -3.17 9.25 3.24
CA PRO A 81 -3.87 10.25 4.05
C PRO A 81 -4.17 9.74 5.47
N GLY A 82 -3.94 10.59 6.47
CA GLY A 82 -4.17 10.28 7.89
C GLY A 82 -3.17 9.32 8.53
N THR A 83 -2.17 8.82 7.80
CA THR A 83 -1.17 7.90 8.34
C THR A 83 0.05 8.62 8.90
N THR A 84 0.77 7.93 9.79
CA THR A 84 2.09 8.36 10.26
C THR A 84 3.15 7.40 9.76
N VAL A 85 4.16 7.94 9.10
CA VAL A 85 5.36 7.20 8.67
C VAL A 85 6.49 7.51 9.65
N THR A 86 7.15 6.47 10.15
CA THR A 86 8.37 6.62 10.94
C THR A 86 9.58 6.32 10.05
N ALA A 87 10.41 7.34 9.87
CA ALA A 87 11.67 7.30 9.13
C ALA A 87 12.85 7.45 10.11
N ALA A 88 14.06 7.15 9.65
CA ALA A 88 15.30 7.51 10.34
C ALA A 88 15.84 8.82 9.77
N VAL A 89 16.32 9.72 10.63
CA VAL A 89 17.04 10.93 10.25
C VAL A 89 18.39 11.00 10.98
N SER A 90 19.45 11.20 10.21
CA SER A 90 20.80 11.44 10.72
C SER A 90 21.10 12.93 10.72
N CYS A 91 21.47 13.47 11.88
CA CYS A 91 21.85 14.87 12.06
C CYS A 91 23.24 14.96 12.70
N CYS A 92 24.04 15.95 12.33
CA CYS A 92 25.39 16.12 12.88
C CYS A 92 25.37 16.88 14.22
N SER A 93 24.29 17.59 14.53
CA SER A 93 24.08 18.38 15.75
C SER A 93 23.11 17.72 16.74
N PRO A 94 23.30 17.91 18.06
CA PRO A 94 22.31 17.59 19.09
C PRO A 94 20.91 18.16 18.85
N SER A 95 20.79 19.35 18.26
CA SER A 95 19.49 20.03 18.04
C SER A 95 18.64 19.36 16.96
N CYS A 96 19.23 18.92 15.85
CA CYS A 96 18.57 18.30 14.68
C CYS A 96 17.25 18.97 14.29
N ASN A 97 17.36 20.12 13.65
CA ASN A 97 16.25 20.86 13.08
C ASN A 97 15.83 20.20 11.76
N ALA A 98 14.81 19.35 11.78
CA ALA A 98 14.27 18.75 10.57
C ALA A 98 13.04 19.52 10.06
N ALA A 99 12.83 19.54 8.75
CA ALA A 99 11.58 19.95 8.12
C ALA A 99 11.23 18.98 6.99
N VAL A 100 9.93 18.67 6.85
CA VAL A 100 9.41 17.79 5.81
C VAL A 100 8.30 18.52 5.05
N ASN A 101 8.46 18.68 3.74
CA ASN A 101 7.54 19.41 2.86
C ASN A 101 7.17 20.80 3.42
N GLY A 102 8.18 21.53 3.90
CA GLY A 102 8.00 22.85 4.51
C GLY A 102 7.47 22.86 5.95
N VAL A 103 7.07 21.72 6.51
CA VAL A 103 6.60 21.62 7.91
C VAL A 103 7.78 21.32 8.84
N ARG A 104 8.03 22.24 9.79
CA ARG A 104 9.09 22.07 10.79
C ARG A 104 8.74 20.95 11.78
N CYS A 105 9.69 20.06 11.99
CA CYS A 105 9.54 18.93 12.90
C CYS A 105 9.85 19.34 14.33
N ARG A 106 8.93 19.04 15.25
CA ARG A 106 9.11 19.38 16.67
C ARG A 106 10.06 18.37 17.32
N PRO A 107 11.02 18.79 18.15
CA PRO A 107 11.79 17.86 18.96
C PRO A 107 10.88 17.21 20.01
N SER A 108 11.00 15.89 20.16
CA SER A 108 10.39 15.13 21.24
C SER A 108 11.07 15.46 22.57
N ALA A 109 10.33 15.37 23.68
CA ALA A 109 10.89 15.47 25.03
C ALA A 109 11.96 14.40 25.31
N THR A 110 11.98 13.30 24.54
CA THR A 110 12.94 12.21 24.66
C THR A 110 14.21 12.40 23.84
N LEU A 111 14.36 13.54 23.15
CA LEU A 111 15.50 13.79 22.28
C LEU A 111 16.80 14.00 23.09
N ARG A 112 17.72 13.04 22.98
CA ARG A 112 19.06 13.06 23.57
C ARG A 112 20.10 13.51 22.53
N ALA A 113 21.14 14.18 23.01
CA ALA A 113 22.33 14.48 22.23
C ALA A 113 23.10 13.19 21.89
N GLY A 114 23.52 13.02 20.63
CA GLY A 114 24.31 11.86 20.20
C GLY A 114 24.15 11.52 18.71
N GLY A 115 25.16 10.86 18.14
CA GLY A 115 25.33 10.54 16.71
C GLY A 115 24.64 9.27 16.21
N ALA A 116 23.58 8.81 16.89
CA ALA A 116 22.73 7.75 16.38
C ALA A 116 21.62 8.33 15.48
N PRO A 117 21.13 7.58 14.47
CA PRO A 117 19.93 7.94 13.73
C PRO A 117 18.76 8.17 14.70
N ARG A 118 17.99 9.22 14.45
CA ARG A 118 16.80 9.61 15.22
C ARG A 118 15.56 9.15 14.48
N ALA A 119 14.48 8.87 15.18
CA ALA A 119 13.20 8.68 14.50
C ALA A 119 12.61 10.02 14.08
N LEU A 120 12.18 10.07 12.82
CA LEU A 120 11.44 11.15 12.19
C LEU A 120 10.02 10.63 11.94
N SER A 121 9.07 11.03 12.77
CA SER A 121 7.65 10.69 12.60
C SER A 121 6.96 11.78 11.81
N VAL A 122 6.41 11.42 10.63
CA VAL A 122 5.71 12.32 9.73
C VAL A 122 4.26 11.87 9.62
N THR A 123 3.34 12.69 10.11
CA THR A 123 1.90 12.47 9.99
C THR A 123 1.36 13.24 8.79
N PHE A 124 0.80 12.52 7.83
CA PHE A 124 0.17 13.09 6.65
C PHE A 124 -1.24 13.57 6.94
N GLN A 125 -1.69 14.60 6.22
CA GLN A 125 -3.02 15.18 6.39
C GLN A 125 -4.11 14.14 6.13
N GLU A 126 -5.20 14.23 6.90
CA GLU A 126 -6.38 13.39 6.69
C GLU A 126 -7.02 13.68 5.32
N GLY A 127 -7.64 12.67 4.75
CA GLY A 127 -8.26 12.73 3.44
C GLY A 127 -8.95 11.40 3.09
N PRO A 128 -9.64 11.34 1.95
CA PRO A 128 -10.28 10.12 1.50
C PRO A 128 -9.26 9.01 1.28
N LEU A 129 -9.57 7.80 1.73
CA LEU A 129 -8.76 6.62 1.44
C LEU A 129 -9.01 6.16 0.00
N VAL A 130 -7.96 6.16 -0.80
CA VAL A 130 -7.92 5.55 -2.14
C VAL A 130 -6.67 4.68 -2.15
N GLN A 131 -6.85 3.36 -2.07
CA GLN A 131 -5.74 2.43 -1.93
C GLN A 131 -5.87 1.28 -2.92
N HIS A 132 -4.79 0.99 -3.63
CA HIS A 132 -4.68 -0.24 -4.42
C HIS A 132 -4.80 -1.46 -3.50
N ALA A 133 -5.54 -2.48 -3.94
CA ALA A 133 -5.78 -3.68 -3.13
C ALA A 133 -6.37 -3.36 -1.76
N GLN A 134 -7.25 -2.35 -1.66
CA GLN A 134 -7.96 -2.05 -0.42
C GLN A 134 -8.81 -3.26 -0.01
N PRO A 135 -8.65 -3.80 1.21
CA PRO A 135 -9.52 -4.87 1.67
C PRO A 135 -10.94 -4.33 1.92
N LEU A 136 -11.96 -5.08 1.50
CA LEU A 136 -13.37 -4.79 1.79
C LEU A 136 -13.79 -5.29 3.19
N GLY A 137 -12.85 -5.51 4.10
CA GLY A 137 -13.16 -6.06 5.40
C GLY A 137 -11.92 -6.41 6.21
N PRO A 138 -12.11 -6.91 7.44
CA PRO A 138 -11.02 -7.48 8.20
C PRO A 138 -10.44 -8.69 7.47
N LEU A 139 -9.13 -8.90 7.59
CA LEU A 139 -8.51 -10.13 7.11
C LEU A 139 -9.18 -11.34 7.79
N PRO A 140 -9.54 -12.39 7.03
CA PRO A 140 -10.21 -13.55 7.58
C PRO A 140 -9.28 -14.30 8.56
N PRO A 141 -9.84 -14.94 9.60
CA PRO A 141 -9.07 -15.90 10.38
C PRO A 141 -8.70 -17.10 9.50
N SER A 142 -7.66 -17.86 9.87
CA SER A 142 -7.23 -19.03 9.12
C SER A 142 -8.33 -20.10 8.99
N ASN A 143 -9.28 -20.14 9.92
CA ASN A 143 -10.42 -21.05 9.94
C ASN A 143 -11.76 -20.32 9.70
N VAL A 144 -11.89 -19.65 8.56
CA VAL A 144 -13.09 -18.85 8.21
C VAL A 144 -14.41 -19.64 8.16
N GLY A 145 -14.36 -20.96 7.96
CA GLY A 145 -15.56 -21.80 7.80
C GLY A 145 -16.20 -21.63 6.42
N SER A 146 -17.53 -21.76 6.33
CA SER A 146 -18.27 -21.69 5.06
C SER A 146 -18.82 -20.31 4.73
N SER A 147 -18.70 -19.33 5.63
CA SER A 147 -19.25 -17.99 5.44
C SER A 147 -18.30 -16.94 5.99
N TRP A 148 -18.14 -15.84 5.27
CA TRP A 148 -17.38 -14.67 5.70
C TRP A 148 -18.21 -13.41 5.52
N LYS A 149 -18.22 -12.57 6.57
CA LYS A 149 -18.97 -11.32 6.59
C LYS A 149 -18.03 -10.15 6.84
N ALA A 150 -18.23 -9.09 6.07
CA ALA A 150 -17.51 -7.84 6.25
C ALA A 150 -18.42 -6.62 6.12
N VAL A 151 -18.04 -5.55 6.82
CA VAL A 151 -18.60 -4.21 6.65
C VAL A 151 -17.52 -3.36 5.99
N PHE A 152 -17.88 -2.67 4.92
CA PHE A 152 -16.94 -1.84 4.16
C PHE A 152 -17.58 -0.53 3.71
N SER A 153 -16.74 0.44 3.40
CA SER A 153 -17.12 1.67 2.70
C SER A 153 -16.10 1.93 1.60
N ILE A 154 -16.57 2.51 0.49
CA ILE A 154 -15.73 2.88 -0.65
C ILE A 154 -15.82 4.39 -0.80
N SER A 155 -14.67 5.06 -0.75
CA SER A 155 -14.65 6.51 -0.82
C SER A 155 -15.18 7.03 -2.16
N SER A 156 -15.91 8.15 -2.16
CA SER A 156 -16.27 8.88 -3.39
C SER A 156 -15.05 9.20 -4.27
N ALA A 157 -13.85 9.36 -3.68
CA ALA A 157 -12.62 9.59 -4.42
C ALA A 157 -12.19 8.39 -5.30
N VAL A 158 -12.52 7.15 -4.92
CA VAL A 158 -12.30 5.95 -5.75
C VAL A 158 -13.14 6.05 -7.02
N PHE A 159 -14.43 6.37 -6.88
CA PHE A 159 -15.32 6.54 -8.03
C PHE A 159 -14.90 7.70 -8.94
N ALA A 160 -14.42 8.80 -8.36
CA ALA A 160 -13.86 9.91 -9.12
C ALA A 160 -12.61 9.49 -9.92
N GLN A 161 -11.71 8.70 -9.33
CA GLN A 161 -10.54 8.15 -10.04
C GLN A 161 -10.96 7.28 -11.23
N LEU A 162 -11.91 6.37 -11.03
CA LEU A 162 -12.40 5.48 -12.09
C LEU A 162 -13.13 6.26 -13.21
N SER A 163 -13.91 7.27 -12.85
CA SER A 163 -14.57 8.17 -13.81
C SER A 163 -13.54 8.95 -14.64
N ALA A 164 -12.52 9.53 -14.00
CA ALA A 164 -11.45 10.22 -14.69
C ALA A 164 -10.71 9.32 -15.69
N ARG A 165 -10.50 8.04 -15.36
CA ARG A 165 -9.92 7.05 -16.28
C ARG A 165 -10.82 6.74 -17.46
N GLN A 166 -12.14 6.61 -17.24
CA GLN A 166 -13.08 6.41 -18.33
C GLN A 166 -13.08 7.59 -19.31
N ILE A 167 -12.94 8.81 -18.81
CA ILE A 167 -12.82 10.02 -19.63
C ILE A 167 -11.49 10.03 -20.40
N ALA A 168 -10.38 9.70 -19.73
CA ALA A 168 -9.05 9.67 -20.34
C ALA A 168 -8.90 8.55 -21.39
N TYR A 169 -9.62 7.44 -21.23
CA TYR A 169 -9.56 6.27 -22.12
C TYR A 169 -10.95 5.76 -22.48
N PRO A 170 -11.71 6.48 -23.34
CA PRO A 170 -13.12 6.23 -23.61
C PRO A 170 -13.34 5.12 -24.64
N VAL A 171 -12.71 3.96 -24.44
CA VAL A 171 -12.87 2.81 -25.33
C VAL A 171 -14.25 2.16 -25.12
N PRO A 172 -15.04 1.91 -26.18
CA PRO A 172 -16.34 1.27 -26.09
C PRO A 172 -16.20 -0.26 -26.00
N TRP A 173 -15.87 -0.74 -24.80
CA TRP A 173 -15.65 -2.16 -24.54
C TRP A 173 -16.90 -3.01 -24.79
N THR A 174 -16.71 -4.13 -25.47
CA THR A 174 -17.77 -5.13 -25.70
C THR A 174 -17.98 -6.03 -24.48
N ALA A 175 -19.13 -6.70 -24.39
CA ALA A 175 -19.39 -7.66 -23.31
C ALA A 175 -18.38 -8.82 -23.24
N ALA A 176 -17.79 -9.22 -24.37
CA ALA A 176 -16.74 -10.23 -24.40
C ALA A 176 -15.42 -9.71 -23.81
N GLU A 177 -15.11 -8.43 -24.01
CA GLU A 177 -13.92 -7.77 -23.48
C GLU A 177 -14.02 -7.51 -21.98
N LEU A 178 -15.22 -7.24 -21.46
CA LEU A 178 -15.47 -7.14 -20.01
C LEU A 178 -15.15 -8.44 -19.24
N LYS A 179 -14.99 -9.58 -19.92
CA LYS A 179 -14.52 -10.82 -19.27
C LYS A 179 -13.03 -10.81 -18.92
N ALA A 180 -12.24 -9.96 -19.59
CA ALA A 180 -10.84 -9.74 -19.26
C ALA A 180 -10.75 -8.66 -18.18
N THR A 181 -10.50 -9.07 -16.94
CA THR A 181 -10.52 -8.19 -15.76
C THR A 181 -9.46 -7.10 -15.80
N TRP A 182 -8.35 -7.32 -16.51
CA TRP A 182 -7.23 -6.38 -16.67
C TRP A 182 -7.45 -5.35 -17.80
N LEU A 183 -8.51 -5.48 -18.59
CA LEU A 183 -8.64 -4.71 -19.83
C LEU A 183 -9.34 -3.36 -19.64
N VAL A 184 -10.26 -3.26 -18.67
CA VAL A 184 -11.11 -2.08 -18.49
C VAL A 184 -10.78 -1.39 -17.17
N PRO A 185 -9.87 -0.39 -17.17
CA PRO A 185 -9.30 0.20 -15.94
C PRO A 185 -10.26 1.14 -15.19
N SER A 186 -11.46 1.39 -15.74
CA SER A 186 -12.53 2.18 -15.15
C SER A 186 -13.55 1.36 -14.36
N ARG A 187 -13.43 0.01 -14.35
CA ARG A 187 -14.30 -0.86 -13.56
C ARG A 187 -13.80 -0.99 -12.13
N LEU A 188 -14.72 -0.92 -11.18
CA LEU A 188 -14.47 -1.26 -9.79
C LEU A 188 -14.66 -2.76 -9.60
N LEU A 189 -13.55 -3.51 -9.56
CA LEU A 189 -13.56 -4.94 -9.33
C LEU A 189 -13.20 -5.25 -7.88
N ALA A 190 -13.80 -6.28 -7.30
CA ALA A 190 -13.44 -6.81 -6.00
C ALA A 190 -13.08 -8.29 -6.14
N TYR A 191 -11.81 -8.63 -5.96
CA TYR A 191 -11.32 -10.00 -6.09
C TYR A 191 -11.48 -10.77 -4.80
N VAL A 192 -12.01 -11.99 -4.89
CA VAL A 192 -12.05 -12.95 -3.79
C VAL A 192 -10.76 -13.75 -3.84
N MET A 193 -9.82 -13.44 -2.94
CA MET A 193 -8.49 -14.03 -2.94
C MET A 193 -8.53 -15.36 -2.18
N ILE A 194 -8.34 -16.45 -2.93
CA ILE A 194 -8.25 -17.80 -2.40
C ILE A 194 -7.02 -18.47 -3.01
N ALA A 195 -6.16 -19.04 -2.18
CA ALA A 195 -5.02 -19.83 -2.61
C ALA A 195 -5.48 -21.08 -3.38
N ASP A 196 -4.80 -21.40 -4.48
CA ASP A 196 -5.08 -22.54 -5.37
C ASP A 196 -6.57 -22.71 -5.73
N PRO A 197 -7.22 -21.68 -6.32
CA PRO A 197 -8.66 -21.69 -6.48
C PRO A 197 -9.08 -22.69 -7.58
N SER A 198 -10.22 -23.36 -7.40
CA SER A 198 -10.81 -24.24 -8.42
C SER A 198 -12.00 -23.59 -9.10
N ASP A 199 -12.06 -23.65 -10.44
CA ASP A 199 -13.20 -23.14 -11.20
C ASP A 199 -14.48 -23.98 -11.04
N SER A 200 -14.34 -25.19 -10.50
CA SER A 200 -15.47 -26.06 -10.11
C SER A 200 -16.21 -25.57 -8.87
N TRP A 201 -15.58 -24.73 -8.04
CA TRP A 201 -16.19 -24.23 -6.81
C TRP A 201 -17.37 -23.30 -7.10
N LYS A 202 -18.31 -23.28 -6.16
CA LYS A 202 -19.47 -22.40 -6.15
C LYS A 202 -19.37 -21.50 -4.93
N LEU A 203 -19.35 -20.20 -5.19
CA LEU A 203 -19.42 -19.16 -4.18
C LEU A 203 -20.71 -18.39 -4.43
N THR A 204 -21.29 -17.83 -3.38
CA THR A 204 -22.36 -16.84 -3.49
C THR A 204 -22.01 -15.61 -2.67
N ALA A 205 -22.54 -14.47 -3.09
CA ALA A 205 -22.36 -13.20 -2.42
C ALA A 205 -23.70 -12.51 -2.22
N THR A 206 -23.82 -11.80 -1.10
CA THR A 206 -24.82 -10.75 -0.95
C THR A 206 -24.14 -9.45 -0.54
N ILE A 207 -24.65 -8.33 -1.05
CA ILE A 207 -24.32 -6.98 -0.57
C ILE A 207 -25.61 -6.37 -0.05
N ASP A 208 -25.63 -5.97 1.22
CA ASP A 208 -26.80 -5.45 1.93
C ASP A 208 -28.02 -6.38 1.83
N GLY A 209 -27.77 -7.69 1.86
CA GLY A 209 -28.79 -8.74 1.74
C GLY A 209 -29.29 -9.00 0.31
N VAL A 210 -28.84 -8.23 -0.68
CA VAL A 210 -29.15 -8.45 -2.10
C VAL A 210 -28.13 -9.38 -2.71
N VAL A 211 -28.58 -10.44 -3.40
CA VAL A 211 -27.68 -11.37 -4.11
C VAL A 211 -26.96 -10.64 -5.23
N VAL A 212 -25.64 -10.78 -5.27
CA VAL A 212 -24.78 -10.19 -6.30
C VAL A 212 -24.01 -11.28 -7.04
N PRO A 213 -23.79 -11.14 -8.36
CA PRO A 213 -23.10 -12.16 -9.13
C PRO A 213 -21.60 -12.22 -8.76
N ILE A 214 -21.12 -13.44 -8.57
CA ILE A 214 -19.68 -13.73 -8.53
C ILE A 214 -19.27 -14.28 -9.89
N HIS A 215 -18.25 -13.68 -10.48
CA HIS A 215 -17.70 -14.05 -11.78
C HIS A 215 -16.40 -14.82 -11.62
N ARG A 216 -16.12 -15.69 -12.60
CA ARG A 216 -14.83 -16.38 -12.74
C ARG A 216 -13.90 -15.54 -13.59
N SER A 217 -12.64 -15.41 -13.18
CA SER A 217 -11.59 -14.78 -13.97
C SER A 217 -10.66 -15.84 -14.57
N TYR A 218 -10.23 -15.62 -15.82
CA TYR A 218 -9.29 -16.46 -16.54
C TYR A 218 -8.26 -15.59 -17.24
N ASN A 219 -7.01 -16.06 -17.35
CA ASN A 219 -5.92 -15.32 -17.99
C ASN A 219 -6.05 -15.15 -19.51
N SER A 220 -7.09 -15.74 -20.12
CA SER A 220 -7.35 -15.72 -21.55
C SER A 220 -8.76 -15.20 -21.82
N ARG A 221 -8.89 -14.24 -22.73
CA ARG A 221 -10.18 -13.66 -23.12
C ARG A 221 -11.08 -14.73 -23.75
N GLY A 222 -12.14 -15.12 -23.05
CA GLY A 222 -13.20 -15.99 -23.58
C GLY A 222 -12.86 -17.47 -23.70
N LEU A 223 -11.63 -17.89 -23.41
CA LEU A 223 -11.21 -19.29 -23.40
C LEU A 223 -11.22 -19.82 -21.97
N VAL A 224 -12.31 -20.49 -21.62
CA VAL A 224 -12.45 -21.17 -20.33
C VAL A 224 -11.59 -22.43 -20.33
N ARG A 225 -10.47 -22.37 -19.62
CA ARG A 225 -9.59 -23.53 -19.38
C ARG A 225 -9.26 -23.58 -17.88
N PRO A 226 -9.41 -24.73 -17.20
CA PRO A 226 -9.11 -24.83 -15.77
C PRO A 226 -7.69 -24.36 -15.40
N ARG A 227 -6.69 -24.71 -16.21
CA ARG A 227 -5.28 -24.27 -16.03
C ARG A 227 -5.05 -22.75 -16.17
N CYS A 228 -6.03 -22.03 -16.68
CA CYS A 228 -5.99 -20.58 -16.92
C CYS A 228 -6.82 -19.82 -15.88
N PHE A 229 -7.46 -20.52 -14.94
CA PHE A 229 -8.32 -19.92 -13.93
C PHE A 229 -7.49 -19.09 -12.95
N LEU A 230 -7.95 -17.87 -12.68
CA LEU A 230 -7.28 -16.92 -11.80
C LEU A 230 -8.02 -16.70 -10.48
N GLY A 231 -9.24 -17.22 -10.34
CA GLY A 231 -10.07 -17.02 -9.16
C GLY A 231 -11.37 -16.30 -9.47
N PHE A 232 -11.95 -15.68 -8.44
CA PHE A 232 -13.29 -15.11 -8.46
C PHE A 232 -13.27 -13.61 -8.23
N TYR A 233 -14.25 -12.90 -8.79
CA TYR A 233 -14.41 -11.47 -8.56
C TYR A 233 -15.88 -11.04 -8.59
N LEU A 234 -16.16 -9.93 -7.93
CA LEU A 234 -17.40 -9.16 -8.05
C LEU A 234 -17.11 -7.93 -8.91
N ASP A 235 -18.04 -7.58 -9.80
CA ASP A 235 -18.01 -6.27 -10.48
C ASP A 235 -18.94 -5.32 -9.73
N LEU A 236 -18.35 -4.40 -8.96
CA LEU A 236 -19.11 -3.45 -8.15
C LEU A 236 -19.59 -2.25 -8.96
N SER A 237 -19.12 -2.08 -10.19
CA SER A 237 -19.38 -0.89 -11.03
C SER A 237 -20.87 -0.66 -11.30
N ALA A 238 -21.66 -1.72 -11.36
CA ALA A 238 -23.09 -1.68 -11.70
C ALA A 238 -24.02 -2.02 -10.51
N LEU A 239 -23.48 -2.22 -9.31
CA LEU A 239 -24.27 -2.70 -8.15
C LEU A 239 -24.87 -1.57 -7.30
N GLY A 240 -24.72 -0.31 -7.71
CA GLY A 240 -25.29 0.82 -6.99
C GLY A 240 -24.64 1.07 -5.62
N ILE A 241 -23.37 0.70 -5.45
CA ILE A 241 -22.61 1.00 -4.23
C ILE A 241 -22.61 2.51 -4.00
N THR A 242 -23.12 2.94 -2.85
CA THR A 242 -23.19 4.37 -2.52
C THR A 242 -21.87 4.77 -1.87
N PRO A 243 -21.14 5.75 -2.41
CA PRO A 243 -19.86 6.15 -1.84
C PRO A 243 -20.02 6.64 -0.41
N ASP A 244 -18.97 6.45 0.38
CA ASP A 244 -18.84 6.91 1.77
C ASP A 244 -19.87 6.34 2.76
N ASN A 245 -20.72 5.40 2.32
CA ASN A 245 -21.65 4.65 3.16
C ASN A 245 -21.10 3.27 3.52
N ASN A 246 -21.55 2.76 4.68
CA ASN A 246 -21.27 1.39 5.08
C ASN A 246 -22.19 0.42 4.31
N HIS A 247 -21.57 -0.61 3.75
CA HIS A 247 -22.20 -1.74 3.08
C HIS A 247 -21.77 -3.04 3.75
N THR A 248 -22.64 -4.05 3.70
CA THR A 248 -22.35 -5.39 4.26
C THR A 248 -22.17 -6.39 3.14
N LEU A 249 -20.97 -6.97 3.02
CA LEU A 249 -20.69 -8.13 2.16
C LEU A 249 -20.81 -9.41 2.98
N VAL A 250 -21.57 -10.38 2.47
CA VAL A 250 -21.56 -11.77 2.96
C VAL A 250 -21.16 -12.67 1.80
N LEU A 251 -20.10 -13.46 1.99
CA LEU A 251 -19.64 -14.49 1.07
C LEU A 251 -19.89 -15.87 1.65
N GLU A 252 -20.57 -16.72 0.89
CA GLU A 252 -20.58 -18.15 1.16
C GLU A 252 -19.47 -18.81 0.34
N LEU A 253 -18.60 -19.52 1.05
CA LEU A 253 -17.38 -20.15 0.55
C LEU A 253 -17.57 -21.66 0.49
N PRO A 254 -16.90 -22.36 -0.45
CA PRO A 254 -16.79 -23.81 -0.37
C PRO A 254 -15.98 -24.22 0.87
N THR A 255 -15.90 -25.52 1.16
CA THR A 255 -14.92 -26.01 2.14
C THR A 255 -13.51 -25.70 1.65
N LEU A 256 -12.76 -24.91 2.41
CA LEU A 256 -11.40 -24.48 2.09
C LEU A 256 -10.37 -25.05 3.07
N PRO A 257 -9.12 -25.28 2.64
CA PRO A 257 -8.00 -25.50 3.56
C PRO A 257 -7.83 -24.31 4.50
N ALA A 258 -7.27 -24.56 5.69
CA ALA A 258 -6.98 -23.50 6.64
C ALA A 258 -6.01 -22.47 6.04
N GLY A 259 -6.35 -21.19 6.14
CA GLY A 259 -5.58 -20.07 5.61
C GLY A 259 -5.69 -19.87 4.10
N ALA A 260 -6.49 -20.68 3.38
CA ALA A 260 -6.59 -20.53 1.93
C ALA A 260 -7.37 -19.28 1.51
N PHE A 261 -8.37 -18.83 2.28
CA PHE A 261 -9.07 -17.57 1.99
C PHE A 261 -8.31 -16.40 2.61
N GLU A 262 -7.92 -15.44 1.79
CA GLU A 262 -7.09 -14.30 2.19
C GLU A 262 -7.90 -13.00 2.33
N GLY A 263 -9.12 -12.98 1.79
CA GLY A 263 -10.04 -11.84 1.88
C GLY A 263 -10.58 -11.39 0.54
N VAL A 264 -11.16 -10.18 0.54
CA VAL A 264 -11.71 -9.53 -0.67
C VAL A 264 -11.06 -8.18 -0.85
N PHE A 265 -10.50 -7.92 -2.02
CA PHE A 265 -9.68 -6.74 -2.27
C PHE A 265 -10.12 -5.98 -3.52
N LEU A 266 -10.14 -4.65 -3.43
CA LEU A 266 -10.44 -3.77 -4.55
C LEU A 266 -9.30 -3.77 -5.57
N GLU A 267 -9.66 -3.90 -6.83
CA GLU A 267 -8.77 -3.87 -7.97
C GLU A 267 -9.15 -2.75 -8.94
N ASN A 268 -8.21 -2.44 -9.84
CA ASN A 268 -8.25 -1.26 -10.71
C ASN A 268 -8.31 0.06 -9.94
N VAL A 269 -7.87 0.09 -8.69
CA VAL A 269 -7.67 1.33 -7.92
C VAL A 269 -6.16 1.57 -7.83
N GLU A 270 -5.71 2.79 -8.13
CA GLU A 270 -4.35 3.21 -7.83
C GLU A 270 -4.33 3.97 -6.50
N THR A 271 -3.35 3.68 -5.66
CA THR A 271 -3.20 4.37 -4.38
C THR A 271 -3.00 5.87 -4.60
N ALA A 272 -3.84 6.69 -3.98
CA ALA A 272 -3.65 8.14 -3.94
C ALA A 272 -2.89 8.51 -2.66
N TYR A 273 -1.69 9.03 -2.83
CA TYR A 273 -0.89 9.57 -1.75
C TYR A 273 -1.12 11.08 -1.59
N THR A 274 -0.78 11.62 -0.43
CA THR A 274 -0.73 13.06 -0.18
C THR A 274 0.67 13.48 0.23
N SER A 275 1.09 14.67 -0.22
CA SER A 275 2.30 15.34 0.23
C SER A 275 2.04 16.35 1.35
N ALA A 276 0.77 16.61 1.69
CA ALA A 276 0.42 17.52 2.77
C ALA A 276 0.77 16.89 4.12
N VAL A 277 1.72 17.49 4.83
CA VAL A 277 2.15 17.07 6.16
C VAL A 277 1.32 17.82 7.20
N ARG A 278 0.66 17.08 8.09
CA ARG A 278 -0.10 17.65 9.23
C ARG A 278 0.80 17.91 10.43
N ALA A 279 1.69 16.97 10.72
CA ALA A 279 2.61 17.06 11.85
C ALA A 279 3.93 16.35 11.53
N CYS A 280 5.01 16.86 12.12
CA CYS A 280 6.31 16.21 12.06
C CYS A 280 6.99 16.28 13.43
N GLN A 281 7.66 15.20 13.84
CA GLN A 281 8.36 15.10 15.11
C GLN A 281 9.68 14.34 14.96
N VAL A 282 10.71 14.77 15.70
CA VAL A 282 12.01 14.06 15.80
C VAL A 282 12.19 13.52 17.22
N SER A 283 12.56 12.25 17.37
CA SER A 283 12.80 11.61 18.69
C SER A 283 14.03 10.70 18.69
N SER A 284 14.54 10.33 19.86
CA SER A 284 15.75 9.48 19.98
C SER A 284 15.53 7.98 19.82
N VAL A 285 14.30 7.51 19.63
CA VAL A 285 14.01 6.08 19.56
C VAL A 285 13.68 5.71 18.11
N TYR A 286 14.60 5.00 17.44
CA TYR A 286 14.33 4.25 16.20
C TYR A 286 14.31 2.76 16.51
#